data_AF-A0A368V7U8-F1
#
_entry.id   AF-A0A368V7U8-F1
#
_cell.length_a   1.000
_cell.length_b   1.000
_cell.length_c   1.000
_cell.angle_alpha   90.00
_cell.angle_beta   90.00
_cell.angle_gamma   90.00
#
_symmetry.space_group_name_H-M   'P 1'
#
loop_
_entity.id
_entity.type
_entity.pdbx_description
1 polymer ?
#
loop_
_entity_poly.entity_id
_entity_poly.type
_entity_poly.pdbx_seq_one_letter_code
_entity_poly.pdbx_strand_id
1 'polypeptide(L)'
;MKLILSRKGFDSSAGGCPNPVFPDGSCLALPIPDDQSPIRYSQVRRHGESIGSLVSQLTGQQAFSRRGAHLDPDVIESAYPRLPGWRPVLGQHSSAQAHLANHDIGPGDLFLFFALFRPVERYRRRWRFVPGSRPFHAVWGWLQVADVWPLGDASPAPDWARYHPHLHGERSAQNSLYVSGDRLQIPGLRGDLPAAGAVGALSDQHRLTAPGAAKVTDWRLPAGFMPQPGKSPLSYHHNPERWRLEDSGEYCRLKCAARGQEFVLDLEQYPGVSEWLLTPGLLS
;
A
#
# COMPACT_ATOMS: atom_id res chain seq x y z
N MET A 1 19.41 -2.94 -0.75
CA MET A 1 17.93 -2.90 -1.01
C MET A 1 17.26 -2.14 0.12
N LYS A 2 16.34 -1.23 -0.19
CA LYS A 2 15.52 -0.53 0.79
C LYS A 2 14.08 -1.04 0.78
N LEU A 3 13.48 -1.12 1.95
CA LEU A 3 12.07 -1.40 2.16
C LEU A 3 11.33 -0.08 2.38
N ILE A 4 10.18 0.07 1.72
CA ILE A 4 9.30 1.22 1.87
C ILE A 4 7.93 0.74 2.33
N LEU A 5 7.53 1.11 3.55
CA LEU A 5 6.13 0.96 3.99
C LEU A 5 5.34 2.17 3.49
N SER A 6 4.44 1.94 2.54
CA SER A 6 3.70 2.98 1.83
C SER A 6 2.23 2.95 2.16
N ARG A 7 1.71 4.04 2.74
CA ARG A 7 0.31 4.17 3.11
C ARG A 7 -0.53 4.45 1.87
N LYS A 8 -1.47 3.57 1.56
CA LYS A 8 -2.34 3.65 0.39
C LYS A 8 -3.79 3.34 0.71
N GLY A 9 -4.66 3.65 -0.24
CA GLY A 9 -6.08 3.41 -0.17
C GLY A 9 -6.85 4.35 0.76
N PHE A 10 -8.13 4.05 0.97
CA PHE A 10 -9.00 4.89 1.79
C PHE A 10 -8.57 5.00 3.26
N ASP A 11 -8.89 6.13 3.86
CA ASP A 11 -8.94 6.32 5.31
C ASP A 11 -9.99 7.37 5.70
N SER A 12 -9.97 7.81 6.97
CA SER A 12 -10.91 8.83 7.46
C SER A 12 -10.78 10.19 6.77
N SER A 13 -9.61 10.52 6.22
CA SER A 13 -9.34 11.77 5.49
C SER A 13 -9.56 11.64 3.99
N ALA A 14 -9.12 10.54 3.38
CA ALA A 14 -9.26 10.25 1.96
C ALA A 14 -10.30 9.14 1.74
N GLY A 15 -11.47 9.49 1.20
CA GLY A 15 -12.57 8.55 0.97
C GLY A 15 -13.57 8.42 2.13
N GLY A 16 -13.14 8.69 3.37
CA GLY A 16 -14.02 8.87 4.53
C GLY A 16 -14.40 7.59 5.27
N CYS A 17 -13.81 6.44 4.93
CA CYS A 17 -14.00 5.18 5.64
C CYS A 17 -12.78 4.24 5.51
N PRO A 18 -12.67 3.17 6.31
CA PRO A 18 -11.67 2.13 6.08
C PRO A 18 -11.93 1.33 4.79
N ASN A 19 -10.99 0.46 4.46
CA ASN A 19 -11.04 -0.50 3.37
C ASN A 19 -11.68 -1.83 3.84
N PRO A 20 -12.46 -2.52 3.01
CA PRO A 20 -13.13 -3.76 3.41
C PRO A 20 -12.19 -4.96 3.53
N VAL A 21 -12.45 -5.77 4.56
CA VAL A 21 -12.00 -7.19 4.64
C VAL A 21 -13.25 -8.06 4.60
N PHE A 22 -13.34 -8.92 3.61
CA PHE A 22 -14.50 -9.76 3.36
C PHE A 22 -14.51 -10.99 4.26
N PRO A 23 -15.66 -11.68 4.42
CA PRO A 23 -15.77 -12.87 5.27
C PRO A 23 -14.85 -14.04 4.88
N ASP A 24 -14.40 -14.10 3.62
CA ASP A 24 -13.44 -15.09 3.12
C ASP A 24 -11.97 -14.71 3.42
N GLY A 25 -11.72 -13.60 4.12
CA GLY A 25 -10.40 -13.09 4.46
C GLY A 25 -9.77 -12.22 3.37
N SER A 26 -10.31 -12.23 2.14
CA SER A 26 -9.84 -11.34 1.08
C SER A 26 -10.06 -9.88 1.46
N CYS A 27 -9.24 -8.98 0.94
CA CYS A 27 -9.35 -7.56 1.18
C CYS A 27 -9.38 -6.77 -0.13
N LEU A 28 -9.75 -5.49 -0.04
CA LEU A 28 -9.67 -4.57 -1.17
C LEU A 28 -9.26 -3.20 -0.67
N ALA A 29 -8.03 -2.78 -0.97
CA ALA A 29 -7.66 -1.38 -0.84
C ALA A 29 -8.38 -0.56 -1.91
N LEU A 30 -9.18 0.41 -1.47
CA LEU A 30 -9.99 1.27 -2.34
C LEU A 30 -9.12 2.45 -2.83
N PRO A 31 -9.01 2.68 -4.14
CA PRO A 31 -8.37 3.87 -4.72
C PRO A 31 -8.89 5.14 -4.05
N ILE A 32 -8.05 6.12 -3.68
CA ILE A 32 -8.53 7.39 -3.08
C ILE A 32 -9.37 8.21 -4.10
N PRO A 33 -10.30 9.07 -3.66
CA PRO A 33 -11.07 9.88 -4.60
C PRO A 33 -10.20 10.95 -5.24
N ASP A 34 -10.28 11.10 -6.56
CA ASP A 34 -9.55 12.12 -7.32
C ASP A 34 -10.44 12.60 -8.47
N ASP A 35 -10.90 13.85 -8.38
CA ASP A 35 -11.80 14.43 -9.37
C ASP A 35 -11.11 14.71 -10.72
N GLN A 36 -9.77 14.66 -10.77
CA GLN A 36 -8.97 14.77 -12.00
C GLN A 36 -8.68 13.40 -12.64
N SER A 37 -9.02 12.30 -11.98
CA SER A 37 -8.79 10.96 -12.54
C SER A 37 -9.74 10.69 -13.71
N PRO A 38 -9.23 10.15 -14.85
CA PRO A 38 -10.08 9.72 -15.96
C PRO A 38 -10.85 8.43 -15.65
N ILE A 39 -10.46 7.70 -14.60
CA ILE A 39 -11.09 6.45 -14.17
C ILE A 39 -12.14 6.75 -13.13
N ARG A 40 -13.35 6.18 -13.27
CA ARG A 40 -14.40 6.22 -12.24
C ARG A 40 -14.45 4.91 -11.46
N TYR A 41 -14.93 4.95 -10.21
CA TYR A 41 -15.13 3.72 -9.41
C TYR A 41 -16.02 2.68 -10.09
N SER A 42 -16.99 3.10 -10.91
CA SER A 42 -17.82 2.18 -11.68
C SER A 42 -17.06 1.37 -12.71
N GLN A 43 -15.88 1.81 -13.14
CA GLN A 43 -15.03 1.14 -14.13
C GLN A 43 -13.98 0.22 -13.51
N VAL A 44 -13.65 0.42 -12.22
CA VAL A 44 -12.71 -0.44 -11.49
C VAL A 44 -13.42 -1.73 -11.06
N ARG A 45 -12.74 -2.86 -11.21
CA ARG A 45 -13.29 -4.19 -10.99
C ARG A 45 -12.58 -4.95 -9.87
N ARG A 46 -13.33 -5.82 -9.21
CA ARG A 46 -12.84 -6.89 -8.32
C ARG A 46 -13.56 -8.18 -8.70
N HIS A 47 -12.81 -9.22 -9.06
CA HIS A 47 -13.35 -10.49 -9.58
C HIS A 47 -14.39 -10.29 -10.69
N GLY A 48 -14.10 -9.38 -11.63
CA GLY A 48 -14.98 -9.06 -12.75
C GLY A 48 -16.16 -8.14 -12.42
N GLU A 49 -16.49 -7.91 -11.15
CA GLU A 49 -17.58 -7.03 -10.73
C GLU A 49 -17.10 -5.59 -10.48
N SER A 50 -17.93 -4.61 -10.83
CA SER A 50 -17.66 -3.20 -10.53
C SER A 50 -17.63 -2.93 -9.02
N ILE A 51 -16.61 -2.22 -8.54
CA ILE A 51 -16.53 -1.82 -7.13
C ILE A 51 -17.45 -0.63 -6.80
N GLY A 52 -18.06 0.02 -7.80
CA GLY A 52 -18.86 1.23 -7.61
C GLY A 52 -20.01 1.06 -6.61
N SER A 53 -20.72 -0.07 -6.67
CA SER A 53 -21.82 -0.37 -5.74
C SER A 53 -21.31 -0.64 -4.32
N LEU A 54 -20.18 -1.35 -4.19
CA LEU A 54 -19.52 -1.59 -2.91
C LEU A 54 -19.11 -0.28 -2.24
N VAL A 55 -18.41 0.59 -2.95
CA VAL A 55 -17.96 1.89 -2.41
C VAL A 55 -19.15 2.76 -2.02
N SER A 56 -20.20 2.81 -2.85
CA SER A 56 -21.42 3.56 -2.53
C SER A 56 -22.12 3.05 -1.27
N GLN A 57 -22.08 1.73 -1.03
CA GLN A 57 -22.65 1.12 0.18
C GLN A 57 -21.82 1.42 1.42
N LEU A 58 -20.49 1.32 1.35
CA LEU A 58 -19.60 1.54 2.49
C LEU A 58 -19.48 3.01 2.90
N THR A 59 -19.51 3.92 1.92
CA THR A 59 -19.48 5.37 2.16
C THR A 59 -20.85 5.96 2.51
N GLY A 60 -21.93 5.21 2.25
CA GLY A 60 -23.31 5.70 2.37
C GLY A 60 -23.72 6.69 1.28
N GLN A 61 -22.88 6.91 0.26
CA GLN A 61 -23.10 7.91 -0.78
C GLN A 61 -23.37 7.24 -2.13
N GLN A 62 -24.61 7.28 -2.60
CA GLN A 62 -25.00 6.60 -3.86
C GLN A 62 -24.25 7.11 -5.10
N ALA A 63 -23.93 8.40 -5.14
CA ALA A 63 -23.22 9.03 -6.25
C ALA A 63 -21.72 8.71 -6.28
N PHE A 64 -21.18 8.07 -5.23
CA PHE A 64 -19.74 7.82 -5.11
C PHE A 64 -19.21 6.97 -6.26
N SER A 65 -20.00 6.01 -6.74
CA SER A 65 -19.68 5.19 -7.92
C SER A 65 -19.26 5.98 -9.17
N ARG A 66 -19.71 7.24 -9.30
CA ARG A 66 -19.40 8.10 -10.45
C ARG A 66 -18.19 8.99 -10.22
N ARG A 67 -17.64 9.07 -9.01
CA ARG A 67 -16.46 9.88 -8.72
C ARG A 67 -15.22 9.30 -9.40
N GLY A 68 -14.23 10.16 -9.65
CA GLY A 68 -12.93 9.72 -10.12
C GLY A 68 -12.21 8.92 -9.04
N ALA A 69 -11.59 7.83 -9.44
CA ALA A 69 -10.82 6.89 -8.63
C ALA A 69 -9.35 7.03 -8.99
N HIS A 70 -8.53 7.38 -8.01
CA HIS A 70 -7.08 7.46 -8.16
C HIS A 70 -6.49 6.05 -8.06
N LEU A 71 -6.57 5.27 -9.16
CA LEU A 71 -6.06 3.91 -9.23
C LEU A 71 -4.53 3.92 -9.14
N ASP A 72 -4.03 4.03 -7.91
CA ASP A 72 -2.62 4.06 -7.53
C ASP A 72 -2.46 3.51 -6.09
N PRO A 73 -1.54 2.57 -5.84
CA PRO A 73 -0.77 1.84 -6.82
C PRO A 73 -1.66 0.95 -7.68
N ASP A 74 -1.31 0.81 -8.95
CA ASP A 74 -1.99 -0.04 -9.90
C ASP A 74 -1.24 -1.36 -10.07
N VAL A 75 -1.53 -2.32 -9.19
CA VAL A 75 -0.81 -3.61 -9.09
C VAL A 75 -1.68 -4.83 -9.38
N ILE A 76 -2.96 -4.64 -9.71
CA ILE A 76 -3.91 -5.73 -9.98
C ILE A 76 -4.33 -5.66 -11.44
N GLU A 77 -3.78 -6.51 -12.29
CA GLU A 77 -4.04 -6.51 -13.74
C GLU A 77 -5.55 -6.55 -14.07
N SER A 78 -6.31 -7.39 -13.38
CA SER A 78 -7.75 -7.57 -13.61
C SER A 78 -8.65 -6.42 -13.14
N ALA A 79 -8.08 -5.40 -12.47
CA ALA A 79 -8.86 -4.30 -11.90
C ALA A 79 -9.36 -3.29 -12.94
N TYR A 80 -8.71 -3.18 -14.10
CA TYR A 80 -9.04 -2.23 -15.16
C TYR A 80 -8.56 -2.75 -16.53
N PRO A 81 -9.17 -2.36 -17.67
CA PRO A 81 -8.69 -2.77 -19.00
C PRO A 81 -7.23 -2.35 -19.25
N ARG A 82 -6.41 -3.26 -19.76
CA ARG A 82 -4.97 -3.06 -19.98
C ARG A 82 -4.63 -2.99 -21.46
N LEU A 83 -3.75 -2.06 -21.81
CA LEU A 83 -3.11 -2.05 -23.14
C LEU A 83 -1.89 -2.99 -23.13
N PRO A 84 -1.48 -3.53 -24.28
CA PRO A 84 -0.27 -4.34 -24.39
C PRO A 84 0.96 -3.64 -23.78
N GLY A 85 1.77 -4.39 -23.05
CA GLY A 85 2.95 -3.88 -22.35
C GLY A 85 2.67 -3.23 -21.00
N TRP A 86 1.43 -3.28 -20.50
CA TRP A 86 1.10 -2.83 -19.15
C TRP A 86 1.99 -3.50 -18.10
N ARG A 87 2.49 -2.68 -17.17
CA ARG A 87 3.26 -3.13 -16.00
C ARG A 87 2.66 -2.53 -14.73
N PRO A 88 2.72 -3.24 -13.59
CA PRO A 88 2.35 -2.69 -12.30
C PRO A 88 3.12 -1.39 -12.01
N VAL A 89 2.42 -0.38 -11.50
CA VAL A 89 2.97 0.98 -11.37
C VAL A 89 2.45 1.69 -10.12
N LEU A 90 3.32 2.51 -9.53
CA LEU A 90 3.02 3.42 -8.44
C LEU A 90 3.43 4.83 -8.87
N GLY A 91 2.58 5.83 -8.75
CA GLY A 91 2.93 7.23 -8.91
C GLY A 91 3.12 7.91 -7.57
N GLN A 92 4.17 8.73 -7.42
CA GLN A 92 4.34 9.64 -6.28
C GLN A 92 4.51 11.08 -6.73
N HIS A 93 4.05 12.01 -5.89
CA HIS A 93 4.21 13.43 -6.14
C HIS A 93 4.47 14.25 -4.86
N SER A 94 4.81 15.52 -5.02
CA SER A 94 5.01 16.49 -3.95
C SER A 94 6.01 16.01 -2.88
N SER A 95 5.68 16.14 -1.59
CA SER A 95 6.55 15.78 -0.48
C SER A 95 6.84 14.29 -0.37
N ALA A 96 5.88 13.42 -0.76
CA ALA A 96 6.11 11.98 -0.79
C ALA A 96 7.19 11.63 -1.83
N GLN A 97 7.11 12.23 -3.03
CA GLN A 97 8.15 12.03 -4.05
C GLN A 97 9.50 12.59 -3.62
N ALA A 98 9.53 13.80 -3.05
CA ALA A 98 10.76 14.39 -2.56
C ALA A 98 11.42 13.53 -1.47
N HIS A 99 10.63 12.93 -0.58
CA HIS A 99 11.13 12.00 0.44
C HIS A 99 11.77 10.76 -0.18
N LEU A 100 11.12 10.13 -1.17
CA LEU A 100 11.68 8.97 -1.87
C LEU A 100 12.96 9.33 -2.63
N ALA A 101 13.00 10.49 -3.30
CA ALA A 101 14.19 10.97 -3.98
C ALA A 101 15.36 11.21 -3.01
N ASN A 102 15.11 11.82 -1.84
CA ASN A 102 16.13 12.06 -0.81
C ASN A 102 16.68 10.77 -0.16
N HIS A 103 15.97 9.65 -0.32
CA HIS A 103 16.41 8.32 0.12
C HIS A 103 16.96 7.47 -1.03
N ASP A 104 17.14 8.06 -2.21
CA ASP A 104 17.62 7.40 -3.43
C ASP A 104 16.82 6.13 -3.73
N ILE A 105 15.49 6.18 -3.61
CA ILE A 105 14.64 5.03 -3.93
C ILE A 105 14.68 4.75 -5.43
N GLY A 106 15.04 3.53 -5.80
CA GLY A 106 15.29 3.15 -7.19
C GLY A 106 15.20 1.65 -7.44
N PRO A 107 15.73 1.17 -8.59
CA PRO A 107 15.68 -0.23 -8.98
C PRO A 107 16.18 -1.18 -7.87
N GLY A 108 15.42 -2.24 -7.62
CA GLY A 108 15.68 -3.24 -6.59
C GLY A 108 15.01 -2.96 -5.24
N ASP A 109 14.58 -1.72 -4.97
CA ASP A 109 13.87 -1.37 -3.74
C ASP A 109 12.41 -1.88 -3.74
N LEU A 110 11.88 -2.18 -2.55
CA LEU A 110 10.57 -2.83 -2.38
C LEU A 110 9.58 -1.94 -1.63
N PHE A 111 8.47 -1.63 -2.27
CA PHE A 111 7.29 -1.09 -1.61
C PHE A 111 6.43 -2.21 -1.04
N LEU A 112 6.03 -2.06 0.23
CA LEU A 112 4.89 -2.75 0.82
C LEU A 112 3.78 -1.72 1.06
N PHE A 113 2.65 -1.91 0.40
CA PHE A 113 1.49 -1.07 0.54
C PHE A 113 0.67 -1.51 1.73
N PHE A 114 0.38 -0.58 2.63
CA PHE A 114 -0.52 -0.82 3.76
C PHE A 114 -1.69 0.17 3.73
N ALA A 115 -2.83 -0.26 4.26
CA ALA A 115 -4.03 0.56 4.32
C ALA A 115 -4.77 0.35 5.65
N LEU A 116 -5.72 1.24 5.94
CA LEU A 116 -6.62 1.08 7.08
C LEU A 116 -7.79 0.16 6.69
N PHE A 117 -7.88 -1.01 7.27
CA PHE A 117 -8.89 -2.02 6.99
C PHE A 117 -9.91 -2.16 8.10
N ARG A 118 -11.11 -2.64 7.76
CA ARG A 118 -12.14 -3.05 8.72
C ARG A 118 -13.02 -4.18 8.14
N PRO A 119 -13.37 -5.21 8.93
CA PRO A 119 -14.23 -6.29 8.47
C PRO A 119 -15.60 -5.79 7.98
N VAL A 120 -16.08 -6.37 6.88
CA VAL A 120 -17.41 -6.13 6.33
C VAL A 120 -18.24 -7.41 6.30
N GLU A 121 -19.55 -7.23 6.37
CA GLU A 121 -20.53 -8.31 6.28
C GLU A 121 -21.67 -7.94 5.31
N ARG A 122 -22.39 -8.96 4.85
CA ARG A 122 -23.59 -8.78 4.04
C ARG A 122 -24.80 -8.67 4.97
N TYR A 123 -25.43 -7.51 5.02
CA TYR A 123 -26.64 -7.26 5.78
C TYR A 123 -27.73 -6.72 4.85
N ARG A 124 -28.90 -7.40 4.79
CA ARG A 124 -30.02 -7.04 3.90
C ARG A 124 -29.57 -6.77 2.45
N ARG A 125 -28.77 -7.69 1.89
CA ARG A 125 -28.19 -7.60 0.53
C ARG A 125 -27.32 -6.35 0.28
N ARG A 126 -26.80 -5.72 1.34
CA ARG A 126 -25.84 -4.60 1.29
C ARG A 126 -24.58 -4.94 2.08
N TRP A 127 -23.44 -4.45 1.62
CA TRP A 127 -22.19 -4.48 2.37
C TRP A 127 -22.22 -3.38 3.41
N ARG A 128 -21.82 -3.72 4.62
CA ARG A 128 -21.58 -2.76 5.71
C ARG A 128 -20.37 -3.20 6.51
N PHE A 129 -19.73 -2.27 7.22
CA PHE A 129 -18.77 -2.65 8.24
C PHE A 129 -19.46 -3.40 9.38
N VAL A 130 -18.81 -4.46 9.87
CA VAL A 130 -19.31 -5.26 10.99
C VAL A 130 -19.45 -4.33 12.23
N PRO A 131 -20.65 -4.21 12.83
CA PRO A 131 -20.84 -3.40 14.04
C PRO A 131 -19.90 -3.83 15.16
N GLY A 132 -19.35 -2.87 15.91
CA GLY A 132 -18.41 -3.16 17.00
C GLY A 132 -17.00 -3.60 16.59
N SER A 133 -16.76 -3.98 15.32
CA SER A 133 -15.41 -4.28 14.84
C SER A 133 -14.53 -3.03 14.82
N ARG A 134 -13.23 -3.20 15.11
CA ARG A 134 -12.24 -2.11 15.10
C ARG A 134 -11.44 -2.13 13.80
N PRO A 135 -11.07 -0.96 13.25
CA PRO A 135 -10.19 -0.91 12.11
C PRO A 135 -8.74 -1.24 12.52
N PHE A 136 -7.92 -1.63 11.55
CA PHE A 136 -6.50 -1.95 11.74
C PHE A 136 -5.70 -1.66 10.48
N HIS A 137 -4.42 -1.34 10.62
CA HIS A 137 -3.49 -1.27 9.49
C HIS A 137 -3.01 -2.68 9.13
N ALA A 138 -2.97 -2.98 7.84
CA ALA A 138 -2.37 -4.19 7.31
C ALA A 138 -1.73 -3.94 5.94
N VAL A 139 -0.67 -4.69 5.66
CA VAL A 139 -0.06 -4.80 4.33
C VAL A 139 -1.02 -5.55 3.42
N TRP A 140 -1.26 -5.03 2.22
CA TRP A 140 -2.20 -5.62 1.25
C TRP A 140 -1.60 -5.82 -0.13
N GLY A 141 -0.43 -5.25 -0.42
CA GLY A 141 0.22 -5.40 -1.72
C GLY A 141 1.67 -4.98 -1.69
N TRP A 142 2.36 -5.25 -2.80
CA TRP A 142 3.77 -4.95 -2.96
C TRP A 142 4.10 -4.51 -4.38
N LEU A 143 5.23 -3.82 -4.52
CA LEU A 143 5.86 -3.51 -5.80
C LEU A 143 7.38 -3.37 -5.60
N GLN A 144 8.15 -4.25 -6.24
CA GLN A 144 9.59 -4.06 -6.38
C GLN A 144 9.86 -3.20 -7.61
N VAL A 145 10.63 -2.14 -7.41
CA VAL A 145 10.97 -1.16 -8.45
C VAL A 145 11.95 -1.78 -9.43
N ALA A 146 11.66 -1.65 -10.72
CA ALA A 146 12.62 -1.90 -11.78
C ALA A 146 13.04 -0.60 -12.46
N ASP A 147 12.11 0.34 -12.63
CA ASP A 147 12.36 1.62 -13.27
C ASP A 147 11.73 2.77 -12.49
N VAL A 148 12.38 3.93 -12.52
CA VAL A 148 11.82 5.20 -12.02
C VAL A 148 11.71 6.16 -13.19
N TRP A 149 10.51 6.65 -13.46
CA TRP A 149 10.21 7.58 -14.55
C TRP A 149 9.79 8.94 -13.98
N PRO A 150 10.71 9.92 -13.92
CA PRO A 150 10.35 11.29 -13.60
C PRO A 150 9.35 11.83 -14.63
N LEU A 151 8.24 12.39 -14.16
CA LEU A 151 7.17 12.95 -14.98
C LEU A 151 7.23 14.49 -15.03
N GLY A 152 8.43 15.07 -14.84
CA GLY A 152 8.66 16.49 -15.11
C GLY A 152 8.39 16.83 -16.59
N ASP A 153 8.41 18.13 -16.91
CA ASP A 153 8.02 18.63 -18.24
C ASP A 153 8.68 17.84 -19.38
N ALA A 154 7.84 17.17 -20.17
CA ALA A 154 8.13 16.49 -21.44
C ALA A 154 8.75 15.06 -21.44
N SER A 155 8.70 14.28 -20.35
CA SER A 155 9.07 12.85 -20.46
C SER A 155 7.93 12.02 -21.10
N PRO A 156 8.19 11.30 -22.21
CA PRO A 156 7.16 10.47 -22.84
C PRO A 156 6.85 9.26 -21.96
N ALA A 157 5.61 9.17 -21.48
CA ALA A 157 5.10 7.95 -20.87
C ALA A 157 4.60 6.98 -21.97
N PRO A 158 4.84 5.66 -21.84
CA PRO A 158 4.28 4.67 -22.76
C PRO A 158 2.75 4.75 -22.84
N ASP A 159 2.20 4.38 -24.00
CA ASP A 159 0.76 4.46 -24.25
C ASP A 159 -0.07 3.68 -23.23
N TRP A 160 0.43 2.54 -22.74
CA TRP A 160 -0.24 1.75 -21.72
C TRP A 160 -0.39 2.48 -20.38
N ALA A 161 0.50 3.42 -20.06
CA ALA A 161 0.48 4.15 -18.81
C ALA A 161 -0.41 5.39 -18.87
N ARG A 162 -0.85 5.83 -20.06
CA ARG A 162 -1.51 7.13 -20.28
C ARG A 162 -2.78 7.39 -19.48
N TYR A 163 -3.45 6.37 -18.94
CA TYR A 163 -4.61 6.54 -18.07
C TYR A 163 -4.23 6.86 -16.62
N HIS A 164 -2.97 6.65 -16.23
CA HIS A 164 -2.54 6.65 -14.85
C HIS A 164 -2.78 8.05 -14.23
N PRO A 165 -3.35 8.15 -13.03
CA PRO A 165 -3.74 9.44 -12.44
C PRO A 165 -2.62 10.48 -12.34
N HIS A 166 -1.35 10.04 -12.29
CA HIS A 166 -0.19 10.93 -12.25
C HIS A 166 0.17 11.60 -13.59
N LEU A 167 -0.48 11.23 -14.69
CA LEU A 167 -0.36 11.86 -16.01
C LEU A 167 -1.53 12.80 -16.33
N HIS A 168 -2.42 13.04 -15.36
CA HIS A 168 -3.62 13.86 -15.52
C HIS A 168 -3.72 14.92 -14.42
N GLY A 169 -4.36 16.04 -14.76
CA GLY A 169 -4.54 17.19 -13.87
C GLY A 169 -3.24 17.94 -13.59
N GLU A 170 -3.32 18.94 -12.73
CA GLU A 170 -2.14 19.68 -12.27
C GLU A 170 -1.34 18.83 -11.29
N ARG A 171 -0.03 18.73 -11.53
CA ARG A 171 0.92 17.98 -10.70
C ARG A 171 2.14 18.84 -10.42
N SER A 172 2.78 18.62 -9.27
CA SER A 172 4.04 19.26 -8.94
C SER A 172 5.16 18.76 -9.85
N ALA A 173 6.22 19.56 -10.02
CA ALA A 173 7.44 19.13 -10.72
C ALA A 173 8.08 17.88 -10.11
N GLN A 174 7.93 17.67 -8.80
CA GLN A 174 8.22 16.41 -8.13
C GLN A 174 7.07 15.44 -8.39
N ASN A 175 7.12 14.74 -9.51
CA ASN A 175 6.15 13.71 -9.89
C ASN A 175 6.92 12.58 -10.58
N SER A 176 6.67 11.33 -10.19
CA SER A 176 7.37 10.18 -10.80
C SER A 176 6.51 8.94 -10.75
N LEU A 177 6.73 8.04 -11.72
CA LEU A 177 6.22 6.67 -11.70
C LEU A 177 7.34 5.71 -11.29
N TYR A 178 7.04 4.78 -10.40
CA TYR A 178 7.84 3.63 -10.04
C TYR A 178 7.19 2.42 -10.70
N VAL A 179 7.89 1.82 -11.65
CA VAL A 179 7.36 0.73 -12.48
C VAL A 179 7.99 -0.58 -12.04
N SER A 180 7.16 -1.60 -11.88
CA SER A 180 7.62 -2.90 -11.42
C SER A 180 8.28 -3.72 -12.50
N GLY A 181 9.26 -4.55 -12.13
CA GLY A 181 9.79 -5.61 -13.00
C GLY A 181 8.78 -6.75 -13.19
N ASP A 182 9.24 -7.85 -13.76
CA ASP A 182 8.39 -9.03 -13.92
C ASP A 182 8.42 -9.90 -12.65
N ARG A 183 9.62 -10.17 -12.12
CA ARG A 183 9.86 -11.13 -11.03
C ARG A 183 10.48 -10.46 -9.81
N LEU A 184 10.00 -10.89 -8.64
CA LEU A 184 10.47 -10.43 -7.35
C LEU A 184 11.87 -11.01 -7.07
N GLN A 185 12.79 -10.12 -6.69
CA GLN A 185 14.18 -10.47 -6.37
C GLN A 185 14.50 -10.01 -4.96
N ILE A 186 14.37 -10.92 -3.99
CA ILE A 186 14.82 -10.71 -2.61
C ILE A 186 15.91 -11.74 -2.30
N PRO A 187 17.08 -11.34 -1.78
CA PRO A 187 18.11 -12.29 -1.36
C PRO A 187 17.53 -13.36 -0.41
N GLY A 188 17.68 -14.64 -0.78
CA GLY A 188 17.15 -15.77 -0.01
C GLY A 188 15.73 -16.21 -0.37
N LEU A 189 15.02 -15.48 -1.25
CA LEU A 189 13.71 -15.91 -1.75
C LEU A 189 13.83 -17.20 -2.56
N ARG A 190 13.01 -18.18 -2.19
CA ARG A 190 12.88 -19.45 -2.91
C ARG A 190 11.56 -19.44 -3.66
N GLY A 191 11.63 -19.75 -4.96
CA GLY A 191 10.46 -19.77 -5.83
C GLY A 191 10.37 -18.51 -6.70
N ASP A 192 9.29 -18.46 -7.47
CA ASP A 192 9.07 -17.47 -8.51
C ASP A 192 7.78 -16.69 -8.18
N LEU A 193 7.94 -15.44 -7.79
CA LEU A 193 6.85 -14.52 -7.44
C LEU A 193 6.87 -13.30 -8.36
N PRO A 194 5.71 -12.73 -8.69
CA PRO A 194 5.67 -11.49 -9.45
C PRO A 194 6.26 -10.33 -8.63
N ALA A 195 6.96 -9.42 -9.30
CA ALA A 195 7.58 -8.26 -8.65
C ALA A 195 6.56 -7.31 -8.00
N ALA A 196 5.28 -7.38 -8.39
CA ALA A 196 4.20 -6.66 -7.76
C ALA A 196 2.94 -7.53 -7.67
N GLY A 197 2.09 -7.22 -6.70
CA GLY A 197 0.85 -7.95 -6.48
C GLY A 197 0.06 -7.45 -5.29
N ALA A 198 -1.03 -8.15 -5.02
CA ALA A 198 -1.88 -7.93 -3.85
C ALA A 198 -2.09 -9.26 -3.11
N VAL A 199 -2.17 -9.18 -1.80
CA VAL A 199 -2.39 -10.32 -0.90
C VAL A 199 -3.77 -10.91 -1.15
N GLY A 200 -3.84 -12.22 -1.39
CA GLY A 200 -5.10 -12.92 -1.68
C GLY A 200 -6.08 -12.91 -0.49
N ALA A 201 -5.56 -13.18 0.71
CA ALA A 201 -6.31 -13.13 1.96
C ALA A 201 -5.45 -12.61 3.11
N LEU A 202 -5.96 -11.65 3.88
CA LEU A 202 -5.24 -11.11 5.02
C LEU A 202 -5.15 -12.17 6.14
N SER A 203 -3.98 -12.22 6.75
CA SER A 203 -3.67 -13.03 7.92
C SER A 203 -2.99 -12.16 8.97
N ASP A 204 -2.74 -12.70 10.16
CA ASP A 204 -2.04 -11.97 11.22
C ASP A 204 -0.62 -11.53 10.83
N GLN A 205 0.03 -12.19 9.86
CA GLN A 205 1.35 -11.80 9.35
C GLN A 205 1.33 -10.44 8.62
N HIS A 206 0.20 -10.10 8.01
CA HIS A 206 0.02 -8.86 7.25
C HIS A 206 -0.34 -7.69 8.17
N ARG A 207 -0.83 -7.98 9.37
CA ARG A 207 -1.40 -7.00 10.27
C ARG A 207 -0.29 -6.20 10.94
N LEU A 208 -0.33 -4.88 10.75
CA LEU A 208 0.60 -3.94 11.38
C LEU A 208 0.08 -3.49 12.75
N THR A 209 -1.20 -3.12 12.87
CA THR A 209 -1.77 -2.71 14.17
C THR A 209 -1.78 -3.88 15.14
N ALA A 210 -1.24 -3.71 16.34
CA ALA A 210 -1.17 -4.78 17.32
C ALA A 210 -2.56 -5.36 17.67
N PRO A 211 -2.69 -6.69 17.89
CA PRO A 211 -3.91 -7.30 18.40
C PRO A 211 -4.40 -6.60 19.68
N GLY A 212 -5.70 -6.33 19.75
CA GLY A 212 -6.33 -5.65 20.90
C GLY A 212 -6.02 -4.15 21.05
N ALA A 213 -5.17 -3.56 20.20
CA ALA A 213 -4.79 -2.15 20.34
C ALA A 213 -6.00 -1.20 20.32
N ALA A 214 -5.93 -0.17 21.17
CA ALA A 214 -6.93 0.90 21.18
C ALA A 214 -6.73 1.90 20.03
N LYS A 215 -5.49 2.09 19.58
CA LYS A 215 -5.11 3.02 18.50
C LYS A 215 -4.53 2.24 17.32
N VAL A 216 -4.92 2.62 16.10
CA VAL A 216 -4.44 1.96 14.87
C VAL A 216 -2.96 2.20 14.57
N THR A 217 -2.37 3.24 15.18
CA THR A 217 -0.94 3.57 15.07
C THR A 217 -0.06 2.81 16.08
N ASP A 218 -0.67 2.01 16.96
CA ASP A 218 0.08 1.11 17.83
C ASP A 218 0.36 -0.18 17.07
N TRP A 219 1.53 -0.22 16.43
CA TRP A 219 1.95 -1.29 15.55
C TRP A 219 2.71 -2.36 16.30
N ARG A 220 2.62 -3.61 15.83
CA ARG A 220 3.43 -4.75 16.25
C ARG A 220 4.15 -5.28 15.01
N LEU A 221 5.47 -5.18 15.02
CA LEU A 221 6.35 -5.57 13.92
C LEU A 221 7.29 -6.69 14.41
N PRO A 222 7.90 -7.48 13.52
CA PRO A 222 8.99 -8.37 13.91
C PRO A 222 10.09 -7.61 14.67
N ALA A 223 10.73 -8.25 15.63
CA ALA A 223 11.80 -7.63 16.43
C ALA A 223 12.98 -7.14 15.58
N GLY A 224 13.16 -7.71 14.38
CA GLY A 224 14.14 -7.25 13.39
C GLY A 224 14.01 -5.77 13.00
N PHE A 225 12.84 -5.14 13.19
CA PHE A 225 12.64 -3.70 12.96
C PHE A 225 13.20 -2.80 14.07
N MET A 226 13.59 -3.34 15.23
CA MET A 226 14.05 -2.52 16.35
C MET A 226 15.27 -1.69 15.98
N PRO A 227 15.25 -0.36 16.21
CA PRO A 227 16.42 0.49 16.02
C PRO A 227 17.65 -0.07 16.74
N GLN A 228 18.80 -0.06 16.05
CA GLN A 228 20.07 -0.51 16.61
C GLN A 228 21.07 0.65 16.69
N PRO A 229 21.97 0.66 17.68
CA PRO A 229 23.03 1.66 17.77
C PRO A 229 23.86 1.74 16.47
N GLY A 230 24.10 2.97 15.98
CA GLY A 230 24.89 3.21 14.77
C GLY A 230 24.19 2.89 13.45
N LYS A 231 22.91 2.50 13.46
CA LYS A 231 22.11 2.23 12.25
C LYS A 231 21.00 3.26 12.08
N SER A 232 20.63 3.55 10.84
CA SER A 232 19.52 4.47 10.53
C SER A 232 18.18 3.74 10.75
N PRO A 233 17.33 4.17 11.68
CA PRO A 233 16.03 3.53 11.91
C PRO A 233 15.05 3.84 10.79
N LEU A 234 13.89 3.18 10.80
CA LEU A 234 12.77 3.47 9.90
C LEU A 234 12.48 4.98 9.87
N SER A 235 12.44 5.58 8.68
CA SER A 235 12.30 7.03 8.53
C SER A 235 11.07 7.57 9.29
N TYR A 236 11.18 8.78 9.85
CA TYR A 236 10.21 9.39 10.78
C TYR A 236 10.04 8.72 12.16
N HIS A 237 10.75 7.63 12.44
CA HIS A 237 10.64 6.88 13.69
C HIS A 237 11.98 6.79 14.45
N HIS A 238 12.81 7.83 14.38
CA HIS A 238 14.11 7.88 15.05
C HIS A 238 14.04 7.99 16.58
N ASN A 239 12.95 8.53 17.14
CA ASN A 239 12.78 8.64 18.59
C ASN A 239 12.61 7.24 19.22
N PRO A 240 13.54 6.76 20.08
CA PRO A 240 13.48 5.45 20.71
C PRO A 240 12.22 5.23 21.58
N GLU A 241 11.62 6.28 22.14
CA GLU A 241 10.40 6.18 22.97
C GLU A 241 9.15 5.73 22.20
N ARG A 242 9.24 5.75 20.86
CA ARG A 242 8.21 5.17 20.00
C ARG A 242 8.29 3.65 19.95
N TRP A 243 9.42 3.08 20.33
CA TRP A 243 9.72 1.67 20.19
C TRP A 243 9.73 0.97 21.56
N ARG A 244 9.29 -0.28 21.57
CA ARG A 244 9.40 -1.15 22.75
C ARG A 244 9.48 -2.59 22.31
N LEU A 245 10.52 -3.31 22.69
CA LEU A 245 10.60 -4.75 22.49
C LEU A 245 9.54 -5.45 23.38
N GLU A 246 8.82 -6.44 22.85
CA GLU A 246 7.92 -7.26 23.68
C GLU A 246 8.71 -8.30 24.47
N ASP A 247 8.17 -8.77 25.59
CA ASP A 247 8.85 -9.70 26.51
C ASP A 247 9.26 -11.02 25.85
N SER A 248 8.56 -11.45 24.79
CA SER A 248 8.92 -12.63 24.00
C SER A 248 10.22 -12.47 23.22
N GLY A 249 10.65 -11.23 22.94
CA GLY A 249 11.80 -10.92 22.08
C GLY A 249 11.56 -11.12 20.58
N GLU A 250 10.45 -11.73 20.17
CA GLU A 250 10.13 -12.01 18.76
C GLU A 250 9.56 -10.80 18.01
N TYR A 251 8.91 -9.89 18.74
CA TYR A 251 8.22 -8.73 18.18
C TYR A 251 8.58 -7.45 18.93
N CYS A 252 8.41 -6.33 18.22
CA CYS A 252 8.49 -5.01 18.81
C CYS A 252 7.21 -4.21 18.56
N ARG A 253 6.97 -3.25 19.43
CA ARG A 253 5.88 -2.29 19.35
C ARG A 253 6.40 -0.96 18.84
N LEU A 254 5.67 -0.38 17.91
CA LEU A 254 5.97 0.92 17.30
C LEU A 254 4.74 1.84 17.44
N LYS A 255 4.93 3.00 18.07
CA LYS A 255 3.99 4.13 17.97
C LYS A 255 4.21 4.83 16.63
N CYS A 256 3.56 4.32 15.60
CA CYS A 256 3.67 4.79 14.22
C CYS A 256 3.24 6.26 14.11
N ALA A 257 3.97 7.04 13.30
CA ALA A 257 3.63 8.41 13.00
C ALA A 257 2.28 8.49 12.28
N ALA A 258 1.39 9.38 12.75
CA ALA A 258 0.10 9.60 12.11
C ALA A 258 0.20 10.36 10.77
N ARG A 259 1.35 11.00 10.54
CA ARG A 259 1.69 11.76 9.33
C ARG A 259 2.90 11.12 8.66
N GLY A 260 2.92 11.16 7.34
CA GLY A 260 3.91 10.48 6.50
C GLY A 260 3.24 9.39 5.68
N GLN A 261 3.50 9.44 4.38
CA GLN A 261 2.97 8.46 3.43
C GLN A 261 3.96 7.30 3.24
N GLU A 262 5.26 7.58 3.25
CA GLU A 262 6.32 6.65 2.93
C GLU A 262 7.29 6.51 4.12
N PHE A 263 7.56 5.27 4.56
CA PHE A 263 8.55 4.96 5.60
C PHE A 263 9.66 4.06 5.05
N VAL A 264 10.88 4.56 5.01
CA VAL A 264 12.04 3.91 4.39
C VAL A 264 12.92 3.24 5.43
N LEU A 265 13.36 2.01 5.16
CA LEU A 265 14.35 1.27 5.94
C LEU A 265 15.38 0.61 5.02
N ASP A 266 16.66 0.76 5.34
CA ASP A 266 17.74 0.09 4.62
C ASP A 266 17.93 -1.34 5.14
N LEU A 267 17.68 -2.35 4.29
CA LEU A 267 17.70 -3.75 4.71
C LEU A 267 19.12 -4.31 4.89
N GLU A 268 20.15 -3.65 4.36
CA GLU A 268 21.54 -4.05 4.63
C GLU A 268 21.89 -3.83 6.11
N GLN A 269 21.28 -2.82 6.72
CA GLN A 269 21.41 -2.53 8.14
C GLN A 269 20.49 -3.42 9.01
N TYR A 270 19.40 -3.96 8.46
CA TYR A 270 18.37 -4.70 9.21
C TYR A 270 18.07 -6.09 8.60
N PRO A 271 19.02 -7.05 8.65
CA PRO A 271 18.86 -8.36 7.99
C PRO A 271 17.68 -9.18 8.53
N GLY A 272 17.30 -9.01 9.81
CA GLY A 272 16.11 -9.68 10.38
C GLY A 272 14.78 -9.22 9.74
N VAL A 273 14.75 -8.05 9.12
CA VAL A 273 13.59 -7.61 8.32
C VAL A 273 13.57 -8.32 6.97
N SER A 274 14.73 -8.56 6.37
CA SER A 274 14.83 -9.38 5.16
C SER A 274 14.30 -10.80 5.40
N GLU A 275 14.61 -11.42 6.54
CA GLU A 275 14.08 -12.73 6.92
C GLU A 275 12.55 -12.72 7.05
N TRP A 276 11.98 -11.65 7.63
CA TRP A 276 10.53 -11.48 7.69
C TRP A 276 9.89 -11.42 6.30
N LEU A 277 10.51 -10.73 5.34
CA LEU A 277 10.02 -10.67 3.95
C LEU A 277 9.97 -12.04 3.27
N LEU A 278 10.77 -13.01 3.74
CA LEU A 278 10.79 -14.38 3.24
C LEU A 278 9.76 -15.30 3.91
N THR A 279 8.96 -14.78 4.84
CA THR A 279 7.93 -15.56 5.53
C THR A 279 6.88 -16.05 4.51
N PRO A 280 6.63 -17.38 4.43
CA PRO A 280 5.61 -17.92 3.55
C PRO A 280 4.24 -17.30 3.83
N GLY A 281 3.59 -16.78 2.78
CA GLY A 281 2.28 -16.16 2.87
C GLY A 281 2.28 -14.63 2.88
N LEU A 282 3.41 -13.97 3.16
CA LEU A 282 3.45 -12.49 3.28
C LEU A 282 3.35 -11.77 1.93
N LEU A 283 3.91 -12.38 0.87
CA LEU A 283 3.97 -11.83 -0.50
C LEU A 283 3.26 -12.77 -1.49
N SER A 284 2.06 -13.23 -1.15
CA SER A 284 1.26 -14.17 -1.96
C SER A 284 -0.25 -13.99 -1.81
#